data_AF-A0A7Y1G014-F1
#
_entry.id   AF-A0A7Y1G014-F1
#
_cell.length_a   1.000
_cell.length_b   1.000
_cell.length_c   1.000
_cell.angle_alpha   90.00
_cell.angle_beta   90.00
_cell.angle_gamma   90.00
#
_symmetry.space_group_name_H-M   'P 1'
#
loop_
_entity.id
_entity.type
_entity.pdbx_description
1 polymer ?
#
loop_
_entity_poly.entity_id
_entity_poly.type
_entity_poly.pdbx_seq_one_letter_code
_entity_poly.pdbx_strand_id
1 'polypeptide(L)' 'MITWTLWLHLHVMGADETQLEKSQVIEIKGFSSIADCEKAGQAASEVFMTGDSSRNGLVMDCKKA' A
#
# COMPACT_ATOMS: atom_id res chain seq x y z
N MET A 1 -9.06 19.66 -13.13
CA MET A 1 -7.78 19.11 -12.64
C MET A 1 -7.96 17.61 -12.49
N ILE A 2 -7.00 16.80 -12.93
CA ILE A 2 -7.05 15.34 -12.73
C ILE A 2 -6.47 15.06 -11.35
N THR A 3 -7.21 14.37 -10.50
CA THR A 3 -6.75 13.92 -9.18
C THR A 3 -6.44 12.43 -9.22
N TRP A 4 -5.48 12.02 -8.41
CA TRP A 4 -5.05 10.64 -8.26
C TRP A 4 -5.38 10.13 -6.87
N THR A 5 -5.61 8.83 -6.78
CA THR A 5 -5.93 8.10 -5.56
C THR A 5 -4.95 6.95 -5.41
N LEU A 6 -4.31 6.88 -4.25
CA LEU A 6 -3.44 5.80 -3.84
C LEU A 6 -4.24 4.75 -3.09
N TRP A 7 -4.13 3.50 -3.53
CA TRP A 7 -4.67 2.32 -2.88
C TRP A 7 -3.51 1.48 -2.35
N LEU A 8 -3.51 1.25 -1.04
CA LEU A 8 -2.53 0.41 -0.37
C LEU A 8 -3.24 -0.85 0.13
N HIS A 9 -2.87 -1.99 -0.44
CA HIS A 9 -3.36 -3.31 -0.06
C HIS A 9 -2.32 -3.97 0.85
N LEU A 10 -2.63 -3.98 2.14
CA LEU A 10 -1.81 -4.59 3.16
C LEU A 10 -2.27 -6.03 3.35
N HIS A 11 -1.32 -6.96 3.26
CA HIS A 11 -1.50 -8.38 3.50
C HIS A 11 -0.58 -8.78 4.65
N VAL A 12 -1.18 -9.16 5.78
CA VAL A 12 -0.46 -9.75 6.90
C VAL A 12 -0.67 -11.25 6.80
N MET A 13 0.41 -11.99 6.54
CA MET A 13 0.39 -13.44 6.59
C MET A 13 0.65 -13.91 8.02
N GLY A 14 -0.10 -14.91 8.45
CA GLY A 14 0.08 -15.47 9.77
C GLY A 14 1.32 -16.34 9.90
N ALA A 15 1.47 -16.96 11.07
CA ALA A 15 2.59 -17.83 11.36
C ALA A 15 2.68 -19.06 10.43
N ASP A 16 1.54 -19.44 9.86
CA ASP A 16 1.37 -20.45 8.82
C ASP A 16 1.19 -19.75 7.46
N GLU A 17 2.18 -19.88 6.57
CA GLU A 17 2.26 -19.18 5.27
C GLU A 17 1.09 -19.49 4.32
N THR A 18 0.23 -20.44 4.70
CA THR A 18 -0.97 -20.83 3.96
C THR A 18 -2.21 -20.02 4.32
N GLN A 19 -2.20 -19.19 5.39
CA GLN A 19 -3.35 -18.41 5.81
C GLN A 19 -3.07 -16.90 5.85
N LEU A 20 -3.81 -16.17 5.02
CA LEU A 20 -3.90 -14.72 5.07
C LEU A 20 -4.66 -14.33 6.35
N GLU A 21 -3.96 -13.86 7.37
CA GLU A 21 -4.58 -13.51 8.67
C GLU A 21 -5.38 -12.21 8.58
N LYS A 22 -4.90 -11.23 7.81
CA LYS A 22 -5.57 -9.94 7.71
C LYS A 22 -5.24 -9.25 6.39
N SER A 23 -6.28 -8.81 5.69
CA SER A 23 -6.14 -7.86 4.59
C SER A 23 -6.75 -6.53 4.98
N GLN A 24 -6.03 -5.44 4.73
CA GLN A 24 -6.56 -4.10 4.88
C GLN A 24 -6.30 -3.28 3.62
N VAL A 25 -7.28 -2.50 3.22
CA VAL A 25 -7.15 -1.56 2.11
C VAL A 25 -7.21 -0.15 2.68
N ILE A 26 -6.21 0.67 2.35
CA ILE A 26 -6.17 2.09 2.70
C ILE A 26 -6.26 2.88 1.40
N GLU A 27 -7.23 3.77 1.32
CA GLU A 27 -7.46 4.65 0.18
C GLU A 27 -7.11 6.10 0.55
N ILE A 28 -6.18 6.70 -0.18
CA ILE A 28 -5.73 8.09 0.03
C ILE A 28 -6.01 8.88 -1.25
N LYS A 29 -6.89 9.87 -1.18
CA LYS A 29 -7.36 10.66 -2.33
C LYS A 29 -6.67 12.01 -2.41
N GLY A 30 -6.66 12.59 -3.60
CA GLY A 30 -6.39 14.02 -3.79
C GLY A 30 -4.97 14.35 -4.25
N PHE A 31 -4.22 13.37 -4.76
CA PHE A 31 -2.89 13.63 -5.32
C PHE A 31 -3.00 14.43 -6.63
N SER A 32 -2.19 15.47 -6.76
CA SER A 32 -2.15 16.35 -7.93
C SER A 32 -1.52 15.72 -9.17
N SER A 33 -0.71 14.67 -8.99
CA SER A 33 -0.03 13.97 -10.07
C SER A 33 0.17 12.49 -9.73
N ILE A 34 0.41 11.67 -10.76
CA ILE A 34 0.76 10.26 -10.58
C ILE A 34 2.08 10.11 -9.81
N ALA A 35 3.06 10.98 -10.07
CA ALA A 35 4.35 10.95 -9.41
C ALA A 35 4.24 11.21 -7.89
N ASP A 36 3.34 12.12 -7.47
CA ASP A 36 3.08 12.37 -6.05
C ASP A 36 2.40 11.16 -5.39
N CYS A 37 1.47 10.51 -6.11
CA CYS A 37 0.80 9.29 -5.67
C CYS A 37 1.80 8.14 -5.47
N GLU A 38 2.67 7.90 -6.45
CA GLU A 38 3.68 6.84 -6.41
C GLU A 38 4.73 7.08 -5.31
N LYS A 39 5.21 8.31 -5.14
CA LYS A 39 6.13 8.66 -4.04
C LYS A 39 5.51 8.41 -2.67
N ALA A 40 4.24 8.74 -2.49
CA ALA A 40 3.54 8.48 -1.24
C ALA A 40 3.42 6.96 -0.97
N GLY A 41 3.17 6.15 -2.00
CA GLY A 41 3.11 4.71 -1.86
C GLY A 41 4.49 4.06 -1.63
N GLN A 42 5.56 4.58 -2.23
CA GLN A 42 6.94 4.17 -1.93
C GLN A 42 7.31 4.44 -0.46
N ALA A 43 7.01 5.64 0.04
CA ALA A 43 7.24 5.99 1.45
C ALA A 43 6.44 5.07 2.40
N ALA A 44 5.20 4.72 2.04
CA ALA A 44 4.41 3.76 2.80
C ALA A 44 5.05 2.36 2.79
N SER A 45 5.61 1.92 1.66
CA SER A 45 6.33 0.64 1.54
C SER A 45 7.58 0.60 2.41
N GLU A 46 8.36 1.68 2.43
CA GLU A 46 9.56 1.77 3.27
C GLU A 46 9.23 1.62 4.75
N VAL A 47 8.17 2.28 5.23
CA VAL A 47 7.69 2.17 6.61
C VAL A 47 7.14 0.77 6.90
N PHE A 48 6.42 0.16 5.96
CA PHE A 48 5.82 -1.16 6.17
C PHE A 48 6.86 -2.29 6.21
N MET A 49 7.95 -2.15 5.44
CA MET A 49 9.04 -3.14 5.39
C MET A 49 10.09 -2.96 6.49
N THR A 50 10.17 -1.80 7.16
CA THR A 50 11.13 -1.56 8.25
C THR A 50 10.72 -2.20 9.59
N GLY A 51 9.46 -2.63 9.74
CA GLY A 51 8.89 -3.07 11.02
C GLY A 51 8.89 -4.58 11.28
N ASP A 52 8.78 -5.44 10.25
CA ASP A 52 8.69 -6.89 10.48
C ASP A 52 9.15 -7.70 9.26
N SER A 53 9.97 -8.70 9.56
CA SER A 53 10.68 -9.55 8.61
C SER A 53 9.73 -10.48 7.84
N SER A 54 9.84 -10.45 6.51
CA SER A 54 9.53 -11.54 5.56
C SER A 54 8.08 -11.99 5.33
N ARG A 55 7.08 -11.61 6.15
CA ARG A 55 5.70 -12.16 6.02
C ARG A 55 4.62 -11.16 5.58
N ASN A 56 4.96 -9.89 5.48
CA ASN A 56 4.01 -8.84 5.12
C ASN A 56 4.13 -8.49 3.64
N GLY A 57 2.99 -8.48 2.93
CA GLY A 57 2.88 -8.01 1.55
C GLY A 57 2.22 -6.64 1.52
N LEU A 58 2.82 -5.70 0.79
CA LEU A 58 2.18 -4.44 0.43
C LEU A 58 2.07 -4.35 -1.09
N VAL A 59 0.85 -4.20 -1.60
CA VAL A 59 0.62 -3.89 -3.01
C VAL A 59 0.11 -2.46 -3.11
N MET A 60 0.77 -1.68 -3.97
CA MET A 60 0.49 -0.27 -4.23
C MET A 60 -0.19 -0.13 -5.59
N ASP A 61 -1.27 0.64 -5.66
CA ASP A 61 -1.97 0.96 -6.92
C ASP A 61 -2.38 2.44 -6.94
N CYS A 62 -1.99 3.16 -8.00
CA CYS A 62 -2.34 4.57 -8.20
C CYS A 62 -3.35 4.69 -9.34
N LYS A 63 -4.56 5.14 -9.02
CA LYS A 63 -5.66 5.29 -9.98
C LYS A 63 -6.05 6.75 -10.15
N LYS A 64 -6.48 7.12 -11.36
CA LYS A 64 -7.18 8.38 -11.56
C LYS A 64 -8.52 8.31 -10.81
N ALA A 65 -8.82 9.36 -10.04
CA ALA A 65 -10.09 9.50 -9.33
C ALA A 65 -11.24 9.82 -10.29
#